data_AF-A0A511YLX2-F1
#
_entry.id   AF-A0A511YLX2-F1
#
_cell.length_a   1.000
_cell.length_b   1.000
_cell.length_c   1.000
_cell.angle_alpha   90.00
_cell.angle_beta   90.00
_cell.angle_gamma   90.00
#
_symmetry.space_group_name_H-M   'P 1'
#
loop_
_entity.id
_entity.type
_entity.pdbx_description
1 polymer ?
#
loop_
_entity_poly.entity_id
_entity_poly.type
_entity_poly.pdbx_seq_one_letter_code
_entity_poly.pdbx_strand_id
1 'polypeptide(L)'
;MKKHLLLSAFLILGLTSCTNESTLANTAESMKTPAMQAYDKAFRSLGDPQNRPNEEERKSNTTELSDRRKALLLPACRDLVLSSGVSESQMMRETNGDTSAIIIWATKIYQQKNSEIAGKLKSQN
;
A
#
# COMPACT_ATOMS: atom_id res chain seq x y z
N MET A 1 56.23 22.31 14.82
CA MET A 1 54.97 21.89 15.47
C MET A 1 54.05 21.31 14.40
N LYS A 2 53.97 19.97 14.28
CA LYS A 2 53.24 19.26 13.22
C LYS A 2 52.40 18.15 13.86
N LYS A 3 51.21 18.46 14.41
CA LYS A 3 50.36 17.43 15.06
C LYS A 3 48.85 17.58 14.87
N HIS A 4 48.35 18.54 14.09
CA HIS A 4 46.91 18.79 13.98
C HIS A 4 46.26 18.41 12.64
N LEU A 5 46.98 17.69 11.77
CA LEU A 5 46.52 17.40 10.39
C LEU A 5 45.86 16.01 10.21
N LEU A 6 45.42 15.37 11.30
CA LEU A 6 44.82 14.02 11.25
C LEU A 6 43.44 13.91 11.91
N LEU A 7 42.80 15.02 12.31
CA LEU A 7 41.48 14.98 12.96
C LEU A 7 40.28 15.35 12.06
N SER A 8 40.49 15.81 10.82
CA SER A 8 39.36 16.23 9.95
C SER A 8 38.82 15.13 9.02
N ALA A 9 39.43 13.94 8.99
CA ALA A 9 39.06 12.89 8.04
C ALA A 9 37.87 12.01 8.49
N PHE A 10 37.42 12.10 9.75
CA PHE A 10 36.33 11.25 10.28
C PHE A 10 34.93 11.87 10.22
N LEU A 11 34.79 13.13 9.80
CA LEU A 11 33.50 13.84 9.79
C LEU A 11 32.67 13.65 8.50
N ILE A 12 33.18 12.95 7.47
CA ILE A 12 32.50 12.83 6.16
C ILE A 12 31.79 11.48 5.98
N LEU A 13 32.05 10.48 6.85
CA LEU A 13 31.46 9.14 6.73
C LEU A 13 30.04 9.01 7.33
N GLY A 14 29.47 10.08 7.90
CA GLY A 14 28.17 10.05 8.58
C GLY A 14 26.96 10.47 7.74
N LEU A 15 27.15 10.98 6.52
CA LEU A 15 26.06 11.61 5.74
C LEU A 15 25.47 10.73 4.62
N THR A 16 26.00 9.53 4.40
CA THR A 16 25.53 8.63 3.31
C THR A 16 24.43 7.66 3.74
N SER A 17 24.02 7.63 5.01
CA SER A 17 23.10 6.60 5.51
C SER A 17 21.60 6.87 5.27
N CYS A 18 21.21 8.07 4.80
CA CYS A 18 19.79 8.41 4.60
C CYS A 18 19.34 8.40 3.12
N THR A 19 20.25 8.22 2.17
CA THR A 19 19.95 8.20 0.72
C THR A 19 19.50 6.83 0.20
N ASN A 20 19.82 5.74 0.91
CA ASN A 20 19.45 4.39 0.47
C ASN A 20 17.98 4.04 0.72
N GLU A 21 17.38 4.52 1.82
CA GLU A 21 15.98 4.21 2.17
C GLU A 21 15.00 4.82 1.16
N SER A 22 15.23 6.07 0.76
CA SER A 22 14.42 6.77 -0.23
C SER A 22 14.53 6.15 -1.62
N THR A 23 15.72 5.67 -1.99
CA THR A 23 15.95 4.99 -3.28
C THR A 23 15.20 3.66 -3.33
N LEU A 24 15.29 2.83 -2.27
CA LEU A 24 14.58 1.54 -2.22
C LEU A 24 13.05 1.72 -2.22
N ALA A 25 12.53 2.71 -1.50
CA ALA A 25 11.10 3.01 -1.48
C ALA A 25 10.59 3.46 -2.86
N ASN A 26 11.33 4.32 -3.55
CA ASN A 26 10.98 4.79 -4.89
C ASN A 26 11.02 3.66 -5.93
N THR A 27 11.99 2.75 -5.83
CA THR A 27 12.07 1.58 -6.71
C THR A 27 10.92 0.59 -6.44
N ALA A 28 10.54 0.37 -5.18
CA ALA A 28 9.38 -0.47 -4.87
C ALA A 28 8.07 0.11 -5.43
N GLU A 29 7.88 1.43 -5.31
CA GLU A 29 6.70 2.13 -5.81
C GLU A 29 6.60 2.09 -7.34
N SER A 30 7.73 2.19 -8.07
CA SER A 30 7.75 2.14 -9.53
C SER A 30 7.42 0.75 -10.09
N MET A 31 7.56 -0.31 -9.28
CA MET A 31 7.20 -1.68 -9.65
C MET A 31 5.71 -2.00 -9.45
N LYS A 32 4.93 -1.11 -8.84
CA LYS A 32 3.50 -1.31 -8.65
C LYS A 32 2.74 -1.20 -9.96
N THR A 33 1.76 -2.08 -10.14
CA THR A 33 0.83 -2.00 -11.27
C THR A 33 -0.15 -0.82 -11.11
N PRO A 34 -0.78 -0.34 -12.19
CA PRO A 34 -1.81 0.70 -12.09
C PRO A 34 -2.96 0.32 -11.15
N ALA A 35 -3.36 -0.96 -11.10
CA ALA A 35 -4.40 -1.44 -10.19
C ALA A 35 -3.97 -1.35 -8.71
N MET A 36 -2.69 -1.62 -8.40
CA MET A 36 -2.15 -1.43 -7.05
C MET A 36 -2.11 0.05 -6.65
N GLN A 37 -1.76 0.93 -7.59
CA GLN A 37 -1.75 2.38 -7.33
C GLN A 37 -3.18 2.92 -7.12
N ALA A 38 -4.15 2.44 -7.89
CA ALA A 38 -5.56 2.77 -7.70
C ALA A 38 -6.07 2.29 -6.33
N TYR A 39 -5.69 1.07 -5.94
CA TYR A 39 -5.96 0.52 -4.60
C TYR A 39 -5.36 1.41 -3.51
N ASP A 40 -4.08 1.77 -3.61
CA ASP A 40 -3.42 2.68 -2.65
C ASP A 40 -4.14 4.02 -2.53
N LYS A 41 -4.53 4.60 -3.68
CA LYS A 41 -5.26 5.87 -3.72
C LYS A 41 -6.63 5.76 -3.04
N ALA A 42 -7.38 4.69 -3.29
CA ALA A 42 -8.67 4.47 -2.68
C ALA A 42 -8.56 4.35 -1.14
N PHE A 43 -7.60 3.58 -0.64
CA PHE A 43 -7.39 3.46 0.81
C PHE A 43 -6.92 4.75 1.46
N ARG A 44 -6.02 5.52 0.80
CA ARG A 44 -5.62 6.86 1.27
C ARG A 44 -6.80 7.82 1.34
N SER A 45 -7.73 7.74 0.38
CA SER A 45 -8.89 8.62 0.33
C SER A 45 -9.81 8.49 1.54
N LEU A 46 -9.77 7.38 2.29
CA LEU A 46 -10.51 7.23 3.55
C LEU A 46 -10.09 8.24 4.63
N GLY A 47 -8.90 8.82 4.51
CA GLY A 47 -8.38 9.87 5.39
C GLY A 47 -8.89 11.27 5.02
N ASP A 48 -9.42 11.45 3.81
CA ASP A 48 -9.92 12.74 3.33
C ASP A 48 -11.07 13.22 4.22
N PRO A 49 -11.17 14.53 4.53
CA PRO A 49 -12.20 15.05 5.43
C PRO A 49 -13.63 14.59 5.10
N GLN A 50 -13.98 14.49 3.81
CA GLN A 50 -15.29 14.05 3.33
C GLN A 50 -15.55 12.53 3.47
N ASN A 51 -14.49 11.72 3.61
CA ASN A 51 -14.55 10.26 3.67
C ASN A 51 -14.34 9.71 5.08
N ARG A 52 -14.03 10.59 6.04
CA ARG A 52 -13.96 10.25 7.46
C ARG A 52 -15.32 9.74 7.96
N PRO A 53 -15.33 8.96 9.06
CA PRO A 53 -16.56 8.57 9.73
C PRO A 53 -17.44 9.78 10.04
N ASN A 54 -18.73 9.72 9.71
CA ASN A 54 -19.73 10.66 10.19
C ASN A 54 -20.13 10.35 11.66
N GLU A 55 -21.06 11.11 12.23
CA GLU A 55 -21.42 10.95 13.64
C GLU A 55 -22.09 9.60 13.94
N GLU A 56 -22.94 9.13 13.03
CA GLU A 56 -23.62 7.84 13.11
C GLU A 56 -22.62 6.68 13.03
N GLU A 57 -21.69 6.74 12.07
CA GLU A 57 -20.62 5.77 11.86
C GLU A 57 -19.69 5.70 13.07
N ARG A 58 -19.41 6.83 13.75
CA ARG A 58 -18.61 6.87 14.98
C ARG A 58 -19.31 6.22 16.18
N LYS A 59 -20.64 6.30 16.26
CA LYS A 59 -21.44 5.74 17.35
C LYS A 59 -21.73 4.24 17.19
N SER A 60 -21.40 3.65 16.04
CA SER A 60 -21.77 2.29 15.67
C SER A 60 -21.12 1.17 16.52
N ASN A 61 -20.20 1.48 17.44
CA ASN A 61 -19.47 0.54 18.30
C ASN A 61 -18.77 -0.63 17.56
N THR A 62 -18.64 -0.55 16.24
CA THR A 62 -17.93 -1.54 15.42
C THR A 62 -16.60 -0.98 14.93
N THR A 63 -15.62 -1.86 14.80
CA THR A 63 -14.33 -1.57 14.15
C THR A 63 -14.38 -1.72 12.63
N GLU A 64 -15.49 -2.23 12.11
CA GLU A 64 -15.71 -2.42 10.68
C GLU A 64 -15.97 -1.08 9.97
N LEU A 65 -15.54 -0.98 8.72
CA LEU A 65 -15.91 0.13 7.86
C LEU A 65 -17.43 0.14 7.63
N SER A 66 -18.03 1.33 7.61
CA SER A 66 -19.42 1.48 7.18
C SER A 66 -19.60 1.13 5.71
N ASP A 67 -20.82 0.81 5.29
CA ASP A 67 -21.13 0.47 3.91
C ASP A 67 -20.77 1.59 2.93
N ARG A 68 -20.97 2.86 3.32
CA ARG A 68 -20.54 4.02 2.55
C ARG A 68 -19.03 4.02 2.32
N ARG A 69 -18.25 3.75 3.37
CA ARG A 69 -16.78 3.75 3.29
C ARG A 69 -16.27 2.53 2.52
N LYS A 70 -16.93 1.37 2.64
CA LYS A 70 -16.66 0.18 1.80
C LYS A 70 -16.93 0.47 0.33
N ALA A 71 -18.01 1.19 0.01
CA ALA A 71 -18.35 1.56 -1.36
C ALA A 71 -17.29 2.45 -2.03
N LEU A 72 -16.57 3.28 -1.27
CA LEU A 72 -15.42 4.05 -1.78
C LEU A 72 -14.25 3.15 -2.21
N LEU A 73 -14.07 2.01 -1.53
CA LEU A 73 -12.99 1.07 -1.81
C LEU A 73 -13.34 0.09 -2.93
N LEU A 74 -14.61 -0.27 -3.04
CA LEU A 74 -15.08 -1.40 -3.84
C LEU A 74 -14.62 -1.35 -5.32
N PRO A 75 -14.67 -0.22 -6.05
CA PRO A 75 -14.20 -0.18 -7.43
C PRO A 75 -12.73 -0.57 -7.57
N ALA A 76 -11.85 0.05 -6.78
CA ALA A 76 -10.41 -0.24 -6.83
C ALA A 76 -10.08 -1.66 -6.35
N CYS A 77 -10.83 -2.19 -5.38
CA CYS A 77 -10.70 -3.58 -4.94
C CYS A 77 -11.10 -4.58 -6.03
N ARG A 78 -12.21 -4.33 -6.75
CA ARG A 78 -12.62 -5.16 -7.88
C ARG A 78 -11.57 -5.13 -8.99
N ASP A 79 -11.11 -3.95 -9.39
CA ASP A 79 -10.08 -3.80 -10.41
C ASP A 79 -8.80 -4.57 -10.04
N LEU A 80 -8.39 -4.51 -8.76
CA LEU A 80 -7.23 -5.27 -8.29
C LEU A 80 -7.45 -6.78 -8.36
N VAL A 81 -8.63 -7.28 -7.97
CA VAL A 81 -8.96 -8.71 -8.10
C VAL A 81 -8.94 -9.13 -9.55
N LEU A 82 -9.59 -8.38 -10.44
CA LEU A 82 -9.62 -8.67 -11.88
C LEU A 82 -8.23 -8.62 -12.51
N SER A 83 -7.37 -7.70 -12.07
CA SER A 83 -5.97 -7.61 -12.55
C SER A 83 -5.11 -8.84 -12.22
N SER A 84 -5.57 -9.72 -11.33
CA SER A 84 -4.91 -11.00 -11.05
C SER A 84 -5.26 -12.12 -12.05
N GLY A 85 -6.13 -11.84 -13.04
CA GLY A 85 -6.61 -12.83 -14.02
C GLY A 85 -7.90 -13.53 -13.62
N VAL A 86 -8.50 -13.16 -12.48
CA VAL A 86 -9.82 -13.64 -12.04
C VAL A 86 -10.91 -12.95 -12.86
N SER A 87 -11.91 -13.71 -13.33
CA SER A 87 -13.08 -13.12 -13.98
C SER A 87 -14.08 -12.53 -12.99
N GLU A 88 -14.89 -11.56 -13.42
CA GLU A 88 -15.94 -10.99 -12.57
C GLU A 88 -16.93 -12.07 -12.08
N SER A 89 -17.32 -13.01 -12.94
CA SER A 89 -18.21 -14.12 -12.55
C SER A 89 -17.62 -15.01 -11.45
N GLN A 90 -16.31 -15.27 -11.50
CA GLN A 90 -15.61 -16.02 -10.47
C GLN A 90 -15.53 -15.19 -9.19
N MET A 91 -15.15 -13.92 -9.28
CA MET A 91 -15.10 -13.03 -8.12
C MET A 91 -16.44 -13.00 -7.39
N MET A 92 -17.54 -12.81 -8.12
CA MET A 92 -18.89 -12.76 -7.56
C MET A 92 -19.31 -14.10 -6.94
N ARG A 93 -18.94 -15.23 -7.55
CA ARG A 93 -19.23 -16.56 -7.00
C ARG A 93 -18.48 -16.84 -5.70
N GLU A 94 -17.16 -16.61 -5.67
CA GLU A 94 -16.33 -16.90 -4.50
C GLU A 94 -16.64 -15.97 -3.31
N THR A 95 -17.11 -14.75 -3.59
CA THR A 95 -17.46 -13.77 -2.56
C THR A 95 -18.95 -13.74 -2.22
N ASN A 96 -19.78 -14.48 -2.96
CA ASN A 96 -21.24 -14.35 -2.93
C ASN A 96 -21.72 -12.90 -3.11
N GLY A 97 -20.95 -12.08 -3.82
CA GLY A 97 -21.18 -10.64 -3.97
C GLY A 97 -20.96 -9.80 -2.71
N ASP A 98 -20.43 -10.38 -1.62
CA ASP A 98 -20.18 -9.66 -0.37
C ASP A 98 -19.04 -8.64 -0.54
N THR A 99 -19.35 -7.39 -0.20
CA THR A 99 -18.41 -6.27 -0.36
C THR A 99 -17.19 -6.44 0.53
N SER A 100 -17.39 -6.89 1.79
CA SER A 100 -16.28 -7.09 2.74
C SER A 100 -15.35 -8.21 2.24
N ALA A 101 -15.89 -9.31 1.72
CA ALA A 101 -15.13 -10.41 1.15
C ALA A 101 -14.30 -9.98 -0.08
N ILE A 102 -14.87 -9.16 -0.98
CA ILE A 102 -14.13 -8.59 -2.12
C ILE A 102 -12.96 -7.72 -1.63
N ILE A 103 -13.19 -6.85 -0.63
CA ILE A 103 -12.13 -5.99 -0.07
C ILE A 103 -11.02 -6.84 0.57
N ILE A 104 -11.39 -7.88 1.33
CA ILE A 104 -10.43 -8.81 1.96
C ILE A 104 -9.61 -9.54 0.89
N TRP A 105 -10.23 -10.00 -0.20
CA TRP A 105 -9.52 -10.67 -1.28
C TRP A 105 -8.56 -9.72 -1.99
N ALA A 106 -9.00 -8.51 -2.34
CA ALA A 106 -8.13 -7.48 -2.91
C ALA A 106 -6.93 -7.19 -2.00
N THR A 107 -7.14 -7.13 -0.68
CA THR A 107 -6.07 -6.95 0.32
C THR A 107 -5.04 -8.09 0.25
N LYS A 108 -5.49 -9.35 0.15
CA LYS A 108 -4.59 -10.51 0.02
C LYS A 108 -3.75 -10.43 -1.26
N ILE A 109 -4.36 -10.08 -2.39
CA ILE A 109 -3.66 -9.90 -3.67
C ILE A 109 -2.63 -8.77 -3.57
N TYR A 110 -3.02 -7.64 -2.97
CA TYR A 110 -2.12 -6.50 -2.76
C TYR A 110 -0.90 -6.89 -1.92
N GLN A 111 -1.10 -7.58 -0.80
CA GLN A 111 -0.04 -8.07 0.07
C GLN A 111 0.90 -9.03 -0.66
N GLN A 112 0.34 -10.00 -1.40
CA GLN A 112 1.14 -10.93 -2.19
C GLN A 112 2.02 -10.20 -3.22
N LYS A 113 1.45 -9.26 -3.99
CA LYS A 113 2.21 -8.49 -4.99
C LYS A 113 3.31 -7.64 -4.34
N ASN A 114 3.06 -7.04 -3.18
CA ASN A 114 4.10 -6.33 -2.44
C ASN A 114 5.21 -7.27 -1.94
N SER A 115 4.88 -8.46 -1.48
CA SER A 115 5.88 -9.48 -1.11
C SER A 115 6.73 -9.91 -2.30
N GLU A 116 6.12 -10.07 -3.49
CA GLU A 116 6.83 -10.36 -4.74
C GLU A 116 7.78 -9.23 -5.14
N ILE A 117 7.35 -7.97 -5.05
CA ILE A 117 8.19 -6.78 -5.29
C ILE A 117 9.37 -6.77 -4.31
N ALA A 118 9.11 -6.96 -3.02
CA ALA A 118 10.17 -7.00 -2.00
C ALA A 118 11.16 -8.14 -2.23
N GLY A 119 10.68 -9.32 -2.67
CA GLY A 119 11.54 -10.44 -3.05
C GLY A 119 12.43 -10.12 -4.24
N LYS A 120 11.89 -9.48 -5.28
CA LYS A 120 12.66 -9.05 -6.46
C LYS A 120 13.74 -8.03 -6.10
N LEU A 121 13.42 -7.03 -5.27
CA LEU A 121 14.39 -6.05 -4.80
C LEU A 121 15.53 -6.69 -3.98
N LYS A 122 15.21 -7.67 -3.14
CA LYS A 122 16.23 -8.43 -2.39
C LYS A 122 17.13 -9.27 -3.29
N SER A 123 16.60 -9.81 -4.39
CA SER A 123 17.40 -10.59 -5.35
C SER A 123 18.28 -9.75 -6.28
N GLN A 124 18.03 -8.42 -6.35
CA GLN A 124 18.75 -7.48 -7.20
C GLN A 124 19.86 -6.70 -6.46
N ASN A 125 19.91 -6.81 -5.12
CA ASN A 125 20.94 -6.22 -4.25
C ASN A 125 21.89 -7.30 -3.75
#